data_AF-A0A3M2UI55-F1
#
_entry.id   AF-A0A3M2UI55-F1
#
_cell.length_a   1.000
_cell.length_b   1.000
_cell.length_c   1.000
_cell.angle_alpha   90.00
_cell.angle_beta   90.00
_cell.angle_gamma   90.00
#
_symmetry.space_group_name_H-M   'P 1'
#
loop_
_entity.id
_entity.type
_entity.pdbx_description
1 polymer ?
#
loop_
_entity_poly.entity_id
_entity_poly.type
_entity_poly.pdbx_seq_one_letter_code
_entity_poly.pdbx_strand_id
1 'polypeptide(L)' 'MSFKGVLLEYRKEGKLPRNFSAWFNPAGQAPIPMRGKLERMTEHNFGAYHFSKHGKDDAERLRQYILQEHRRKHPALHK' A
#
# COMPACT_ATOMS: atom_id res chain seq x y z
N MET A 1 -4.10 4.43 1.59
CA MET A 1 -3.55 3.34 0.75
C MET A 1 -4.58 3.00 -0.32
N SER A 2 -4.17 2.67 -1.54
CA SER A 2 -5.06 2.33 -2.66
C SER A 2 -4.58 1.09 -3.42
N PHE A 3 -5.34 0.63 -4.43
CA PHE A 3 -4.91 -0.46 -5.32
C PHE A 3 -3.68 -0.14 -6.17
N LYS A 4 -3.44 1.15 -6.45
CA LYS A 4 -2.35 1.60 -7.32
C LYS A 4 -1.08 1.91 -6.55
N GLY A 5 -1.20 2.24 -5.27
CA GLY A 5 -0.07 2.68 -4.49
C GLY A 5 -0.35 2.96 -3.03
N VAL A 6 0.72 3.32 -2.32
CA VAL A 6 0.73 3.63 -0.90
C VAL A 6 1.44 4.96 -0.68
N LEU A 7 0.91 5.74 0.27
CA LEU A 7 1.58 6.93 0.79
C LEU A 7 2.33 6.49 2.04
N LEU A 8 3.65 6.67 2.05
CA LEU A 8 4.50 6.29 3.18
C LEU A 8 5.18 7.52 3.76
N GLU A 9 5.14 7.64 5.08
CA GLU A 9 5.96 8.60 5.82
C GLU A 9 7.39 8.08 5.91
N TYR A 10 8.36 8.89 5.49
CA TYR A 10 9.77 8.60 5.73
C TYR A 10 10.19 9.28 7.02
N ARG A 11 10.53 8.50 8.05
CA ARG A 11 10.89 9.05 9.37
C ARG A 11 12.38 9.33 9.54
N LYS A 12 13.20 8.92 8.59
CA LYS A 12 14.64 9.17 8.62
C LYS A 12 14.93 10.50 7.94
N GLU A 13 15.94 11.20 8.46
CA GLU A 13 16.53 12.33 7.77
C GLU A 13 17.20 11.85 6.47
N GLY A 14 16.92 12.53 5.36
CA GLY A 14 17.53 12.25 4.06
C GLY A 14 16.53 12.05 2.92
N LYS A 15 17.05 11.61 1.76
CA LYS A 15 16.25 11.40 0.56
C LYS A 15 15.39 10.15 0.68
N LEU A 16 14.14 10.25 0.25
CA LEU A 16 13.26 9.09 0.16
C LEU A 16 13.84 8.04 -0.81
N PRO A 17 13.78 6.75 -0.45
CA PRO A 17 14.27 5.70 -1.32
C PRO A 17 13.41 5.63 -2.58
N ARG A 18 14.05 5.48 -3.74
CA ARG A 18 13.35 5.34 -5.04
C ARG A 18 12.47 4.10 -5.08
N ASN A 19 12.83 3.05 -4.38
CA ASN A 19 12.06 1.83 -4.28
C ASN A 19 11.83 1.53 -2.80
N PHE A 20 10.65 1.03 -2.45
CA PHE A 20 10.39 0.47 -1.13
C PHE A 20 10.11 -1.02 -1.22
N SER A 21 10.45 -1.74 -0.16
CA SER A 21 10.03 -3.12 0.08
C SER A 21 9.63 -3.22 1.54
N ALA A 22 8.38 -3.61 1.79
CA ALA A 22 7.83 -3.73 3.13
C ALA A 22 6.89 -4.93 3.20
N TRP A 23 6.62 -5.41 4.40
CA TRP A 23 5.60 -6.41 4.65
C TRP A 23 4.36 -5.71 5.22
N PHE A 24 3.22 -5.94 4.59
CA PHE A 24 1.94 -5.55 5.15
C PHE A 24 1.37 -6.71 5.95
N ASN A 25 1.16 -6.53 7.25
CA ASN A 25 0.69 -7.58 8.13
C ASN A 25 -0.70 -7.24 8.70
N PRO A 26 -1.79 -7.44 7.92
CA PRO A 26 -3.13 -7.24 8.42
C PRO A 26 -3.54 -8.39 9.35
N ALA A 27 -4.24 -8.06 10.44
CA ALA A 27 -4.70 -9.05 11.41
C ALA A 27 -5.61 -10.11 10.73
N GLY A 28 -5.29 -11.39 10.95
CA GLY A 28 -6.07 -12.51 10.42
C GLY A 28 -5.74 -12.92 8.98
N GLN A 29 -4.68 -12.39 8.36
CA GLN A 29 -4.19 -12.88 7.07
C GLN A 29 -2.66 -13.04 7.11
N ALA A 30 -2.11 -13.90 6.24
CA ALA A 30 -0.67 -14.01 6.12
C ALA A 30 -0.06 -12.69 5.59
N PRO A 31 1.17 -12.32 6.00
CA PRO A 31 1.81 -11.11 5.53
C PRO A 31 1.83 -11.01 4.00
N ILE A 32 1.55 -9.81 3.50
CA ILE A 32 1.51 -9.50 2.07
C ILE A 32 2.77 -8.70 1.73
N PRO A 33 3.64 -9.20 0.84
CA PRO A 33 4.81 -8.43 0.43
C PRO A 33 4.36 -7.23 -0.40
N MET A 34 4.81 -6.05 -0.01
CA MET A 34 4.57 -4.80 -0.72
C MET A 34 5.86 -4.26 -1.28
N ARG A 35 5.87 -3.96 -2.57
CA ARG A 35 6.98 -3.31 -3.23
C ARG A 35 6.47 -2.25 -4.18
N GLY A 36 7.21 -1.16 -4.28
CA GLY A 36 6.84 -0.11 -5.19
C GLY A 36 7.93 0.89 -5.44
N LYS A 37 7.67 1.76 -6.40
CA LYS A 37 8.57 2.82 -6.84
C LYS A 37 7.98 4.17 -6.47
N LEU A 38 8.84 5.07 -6.01
CA LEU A 38 8.48 6.43 -5.68
C LEU A 38 8.03 7.13 -6.96
N GLU A 39 6.78 7.58 -7.00
CA GLU A 39 6.28 8.40 -8.09
C GLU A 39 6.51 9.89 -7.82
N ARG A 40 6.17 10.33 -6.62
CA ARG A 40 6.33 11.72 -6.22
C ARG A 40 6.58 11.83 -4.72
N MET A 41 7.31 12.86 -4.35
CA MET A 41 7.36 13.34 -2.98
C MET A 41 6.20 14.30 -2.77
N THR A 42 5.57 14.21 -1.61
CA THR A 42 4.63 15.22 -1.15
C THR A 42 5.27 16.02 -0.02
N GLU A 43 4.63 17.12 0.35
CA GLU A 43 5.06 17.94 1.48
C GLU A 43 5.08 17.09 2.77
N HIS A 44 5.96 17.43 3.71
CA HIS A 44 6.13 16.75 5.01
C HIS A 44 6.77 15.35 5.00
N ASN A 45 7.74 15.07 4.12
CA ASN A 45 8.51 13.82 4.11
C ASN A 45 7.69 12.56 3.78
N PHE A 46 6.56 12.75 3.10
CA PHE A 46 5.74 11.66 2.58
C PHE A 46 6.11 11.35 1.12
N GLY A 47 6.15 10.06 0.80
CA GLY A 47 6.38 9.57 -0.56
C GLY A 47 5.16 8.81 -1.05
N ALA A 48 4.65 9.20 -2.22
CA ALA A 48 3.66 8.41 -2.92
C ALA A 48 4.38 7.36 -3.77
N TYR A 49 4.17 6.08 -3.42
CA TYR A 49 4.77 4.95 -4.10
C TYR A 49 3.73 4.18 -4.90
N HIS A 50 4.03 3.89 -6.16
CA HIS A 50 3.23 3.01 -7.01
C HIS A 50 3.65 1.56 -6.81
N PHE A 51 2.70 0.63 -6.68
CA PHE A 51 3.02 -0.78 -6.51
C PHE A 51 3.67 -1.34 -7.78
N SER A 52 4.86 -1.93 -7.61
CA SER A 52 5.50 -2.65 -8.70
C SER A 52 4.63 -3.86 -9.07
N LYS A 53 4.48 -4.15 -10.37
CA LYS A 53 3.82 -5.37 -10.86
C LYS A 53 4.63 -6.60 -10.42
N HIS A 54 4.44 -7.05 -9.19
CA HIS A 54 4.87 -8.38 -8.74
C HIS A 54 3.69 -9.35 -8.81
N GLY A 55 3.97 -10.65 -8.65
CA GLY A 55 3.10 -11.79 -8.99
C GLY A 55 1.61 -11.57 -8.76
N LYS A 56 0.80 -12.11 -9.68
CA LYS A 56 -0.66 -11.92 -9.70
C LYS A 56 -1.29 -12.19 -8.34
N ASP A 57 -0.80 -13.18 -7.61
CA ASP A 57 -1.30 -13.59 -6.30
C ASP A 57 -1.14 -12.53 -5.21
N ASP A 58 0.04 -11.92 -5.06
CA ASP A 58 0.27 -10.91 -4.01
C ASP A 58 -0.52 -9.63 -4.27
N ALA A 59 -0.59 -9.22 -5.54
CA ALA A 59 -1.39 -8.07 -5.96
C ALA A 59 -2.89 -8.31 -5.71
N GLU A 60 -3.37 -9.53 -5.98
CA GLU A 60 -4.76 -9.90 -5.74
C GLU A 60 -5.07 -9.98 -4.24
N ARG A 61 -4.17 -10.52 -3.41
CA ARG A 61 -4.34 -10.53 -1.95
C ARG A 61 -4.46 -9.12 -1.38
N LEU A 62 -3.62 -8.20 -1.84
CA LEU A 62 -3.71 -6.79 -1.43
C LEU A 62 -5.02 -6.16 -1.90
N ARG A 63 -5.47 -6.48 -3.11
CA ARG A 63 -6.74 -6.01 -3.65
C ARG A 63 -7.92 -6.50 -2.81
N GLN A 64 -7.97 -7.79 -2.49
CA GLN A 64 -9.02 -8.37 -1.66
C GLN A 64 -9.07 -7.72 -0.28
N TYR A 65 -7.90 -7.46 0.33
CA TYR A 65 -7.83 -6.76 1.60
C TYR A 65 -8.44 -5.35 1.54
N ILE A 66 -8.06 -4.53 0.55
CA ILE A 66 -8.58 -3.16 0.41
C ILE A 66 -10.10 -3.18 0.17
N LEU A 67 -10.60 -4.13 -0.64
CA LEU A 67 -12.04 -4.29 -0.86
C LEU A 67 -12.80 -4.68 0.42
N GLN A 68 -12.26 -5.60 1.20
CA GLN A 68 -12.85 -6.03 2.46
C GLN A 68 -12.89 -4.87 3.46
N GLU A 69 -11.80 -4.12 3.60
CA GLU A 69 -11.75 -2.95 4.47
C GLU A 69 -12.71 -1.84 4.01
N HIS A 70 -12.85 -1.62 2.69
CA HIS A 70 -13.82 -0.68 2.16
C HIS A 70 -15.26 -1.08 2.50
N ARG A 71 -15.62 -2.36 2.34
CA ARG A 71 -16.95 -2.89 2.72
C ARG A 71 -17.23 -2.72 4.21
N ARG A 72 -16.23 -2.99 5.06
CA ARG A 72 -16.36 -2.83 6.52
C ARG A 72 -16.59 -1.38 6.94
N LYS A 73 -15.90 -0.43 6.31
CA LYS A 73 -15.99 1.00 6.64
C LYS A 73 -17.21 1.70 6.02
N HIS A 74 -17.70 1.19 4.89
CA HIS A 74 -18.86 1.75 4.18
C HIS A 74 -19.96 0.71 3.95
N PRO A 75 -20.56 0.14 5.02
CA PRO A 75 -21.61 -0.87 4.89
C PRO A 75 -22.87 -0.32 4.19
N ALA A 76 -23.11 1.00 4.27
CA ALA A 76 -24.25 1.65 3.63
C ALA A 76 -24.18 1.71 2.10
N LEU A 77 -23.00 1.52 1.49
CA LEU A 77 -22.80 1.57 0.04
C LEU A 77 -22.86 0.19 -0.64
N HIS A 78 -23.02 -0.88 0.14
CA HIS A 78 -22.99 -2.27 -0.33
C HIS A 78 -24.25 -3.05 0.12
N LYS A 79 -25.42 -2.39 0.12
CA LYS A 79 -26.73 -3.05 0.23
C LYS A 79 -27.23 -3.48 -1.13
#